data_AF-A0A925AMD7-F1
#
_entry.id   AF-A0A925AMD7-F1
#
_cell.length_a   1.000
_cell.length_b   1.000
_cell.length_c   1.000
_cell.angle_alpha   90.00
_cell.angle_beta   90.00
_cell.angle_gamma   90.00
#
_symmetry.space_group_name_H-M   'P 1'
#
loop_
_entity.id
_entity.type
_entity.pdbx_description
1 polymer ?
#
loop_
_entity_poly.entity_id
_entity_poly.type
_entity_poly.pdbx_seq_one_letter_code
_entity_poly.pdbx_strand_id
1 'polypeptide(L)' 'MADLKRTQLSVHQERAVLVGVILPDSSADPRDPLGELTSLAKTAGARSVALVLQRRQRPDSSSYIG' A
#
# COMPACT_ATOMS: atom_id res chain seq x y z
N MET A 1 34.91 -6.20 18.82
CA MET A 1 33.72 -6.85 19.37
C MET A 1 32.56 -5.86 19.39
N ALA A 2 31.78 -5.79 18.30
CA ALA A 2 30.59 -4.93 18.22
C ALA A 2 29.51 -5.61 17.34
N ASP A 3 29.25 -6.89 17.60
CA ASP A 3 28.38 -7.72 16.75
C ASP A 3 27.39 -8.54 17.58
N LEU A 4 26.56 -7.87 18.39
CA LEU A 4 25.54 -8.55 19.21
C LEU A 4 24.16 -7.86 19.23
N LYS A 5 23.89 -6.88 18.37
CA LYS A 5 22.58 -6.19 18.36
C LYS A 5 21.81 -6.24 17.03
N ARG A 6 22.34 -6.93 16.01
CA ARG A 6 21.69 -6.96 14.69
C ARG A 6 20.77 -8.17 14.48
N THR A 7 20.86 -9.18 15.33
CA THR A 7 20.13 -10.46 15.17
C THR A 7 18.74 -10.46 15.84
N GLN A 8 18.40 -9.45 16.66
CA GLN A 8 17.11 -9.41 17.38
C GLN A 8 16.05 -8.48 16.79
N LEU A 9 16.37 -7.72 15.74
CA LEU A 9 15.34 -7.11 14.89
C LEU A 9 15.07 -8.07 13.74
N SER A 10 14.37 -9.17 14.00
CA SER A 10 13.73 -9.91 12.91
C SER A 10 12.75 -8.94 12.25
N VAL A 11 13.13 -8.38 11.10
CA VAL A 11 12.20 -7.60 10.27
C VAL A 11 11.21 -8.61 9.71
N HIS A 12 10.16 -8.90 10.49
CA HIS A 12 9.05 -9.69 10.00
C HIS A 12 8.42 -8.92 8.85
N GLN A 13 8.24 -9.60 7.72
CA GLN A 13 7.61 -9.01 6.55
C GLN A 13 6.24 -8.44 6.95
N GLU A 14 6.11 -7.12 6.96
CA GLU A 14 4.88 -6.47 7.41
C GLU A 14 3.76 -6.75 6.41
N ARG A 15 2.58 -7.10 6.91
CA ARG A 15 1.40 -7.33 6.08
C ARG A 15 0.73 -5.99 5.81
N ALA A 16 0.52 -5.66 4.54
CA ALA A 16 -0.10 -4.41 4.12
C ALA A 16 -1.41 -4.67 3.36
N VAL A 17 -2.41 -3.85 3.64
CA VAL A 17 -3.59 -3.71 2.78
C VAL A 17 -3.38 -2.45 1.97
N LEU A 18 -3.36 -2.57 0.64
CA LEU A 18 -3.22 -1.41 -0.24
C LEU A 18 -4.59 -0.91 -0.63
N VAL A 19 -4.79 0.40 -0.52
CA VAL A 19 -6.10 1.04 -0.69
C VAL A 19 -5.97 2.20 -1.67
N GLY A 20 -6.83 2.22 -2.68
CA GLY A 20 -6.90 3.30 -3.67
C GLY A 20 -8.29 3.89 -3.79
N VAL A 21 -8.36 5.21 -3.97
CA VAL A 21 -9.59 5.93 -4.31
C VAL A 21 -9.43 6.48 -5.73
N ILE A 22 -10.32 6.05 -6.63
CA ILE A 22 -10.36 6.49 -8.02
C ILE A 22 -11.40 7.61 -8.13
N LEU A 23 -10.90 8.81 -8.39
CA LEU A 23 -11.68 10.02 -8.66
C LEU A 23 -12.00 10.15 -10.17
N PRO A 24 -12.94 11.03 -10.57
CA PRO A 24 -13.35 11.15 -11.97
C PRO A 24 -12.22 11.51 -12.93
N ASP A 25 -11.21 12.23 -12.44
CA ASP A 25 -10.03 12.70 -13.17
C ASP A 25 -8.76 11.88 -12.88
N SER A 26 -8.91 10.70 -12.28
CA SER A 26 -7.78 9.82 -11.97
C SER A 26 -7.04 9.37 -13.24
N SER A 27 -5.71 9.48 -13.20
CA SER A 27 -4.79 8.99 -14.24
C SER A 27 -4.30 7.55 -14.02
N ALA A 28 -4.85 6.83 -13.02
CA ALA A 28 -4.44 5.46 -12.74
C ALA A 28 -4.75 4.53 -13.92
N ASP A 29 -3.87 3.56 -14.21
CA ASP A 29 -4.13 2.55 -15.25
C ASP A 29 -5.41 1.79 -14.90
N PRO A 30 -6.48 1.83 -15.73
CA PRO A 30 -7.74 1.15 -15.44
C PRO A 30 -7.61 -0.37 -15.29
N ARG A 31 -6.55 -0.97 -15.84
CA ARG A 31 -6.30 -2.42 -15.80
C ARG A 31 -5.53 -2.85 -14.55
N ASP A 32 -4.72 -1.95 -13.99
CA ASP A 32 -3.98 -2.19 -12.75
C ASP A 32 -3.75 -0.91 -11.93
N PRO A 33 -4.81 -0.37 -11.29
CA PRO A 33 -4.72 0.93 -10.61
C PRO A 33 -3.79 0.96 -9.40
N LEU A 34 -3.41 -0.21 -8.85
CA LEU A 34 -2.54 -0.35 -7.68
C LEU A 34 -1.20 -1.04 -8.00
N GLY A 35 -0.88 -1.25 -9.28
CA GLY A 35 0.33 -1.97 -9.70
C GLY A 35 1.62 -1.31 -9.23
N GLU A 36 1.72 0.00 -9.40
CA GLU A 36 2.87 0.78 -8.92
C GLU A 36 2.96 0.71 -7.39
N LEU A 37 1.85 0.96 -6.67
CA LEU A 37 1.81 0.91 -5.21
C LEU A 37 2.19 -0.47 -4.67
N THR A 38 1.78 -1.54 -5.36
CA THR A 38 2.17 -2.93 -5.04
C THR A 38 3.67 -3.14 -5.21
N SER A 39 4.26 -2.61 -6.28
CA SER A 39 5.69 -2.69 -6.54
C SER A 39 6.50 -1.92 -5.49
N LEU A 40 6.01 -0.76 -5.06
CA LEU A 40 6.61 0.03 -3.98
C LEU A 40 6.53 -0.70 -2.64
N ALA A 41 5.36 -1.24 -2.27
CA ALA A 41 5.19 -2.02 -1.04
C ALA A 41 6.14 -3.22 -1.00
N LYS A 42 6.27 -3.95 -2.12
CA LYS A 42 7.22 -5.05 -2.24
C LYS A 42 8.67 -4.59 -2.05
N THR A 43 9.05 -3.46 -2.63
CA THR A 43 10.40 -2.88 -2.50
C THR A 43 10.70 -2.47 -1.06
N ALA A 44 9.69 -1.99 -0.34
CA ALA A 44 9.78 -1.65 1.08
C ALA A 44 9.81 -2.88 2.01
N GLY A 45 9.74 -4.10 1.47
CA GLY A 45 9.71 -5.32 2.28
C GLY A 45 8.35 -5.65 2.87
N ALA A 46 7.27 -5.01 2.43
CA ALA A 46 5.92 -5.34 2.83
C ALA A 46 5.32 -6.44 1.94
N ARG A 47 4.45 -7.26 2.53
CA ARG A 47 3.60 -8.23 1.85
C ARG A 47 2.20 -7.66 1.71
N SER A 48 1.81 -7.30 0.50
CA SER A 48 0.42 -6.98 0.19
C SER A 48 -0.46 -8.21 0.41
N VAL A 49 -1.39 -8.14 1.36
CA VAL A 49 -2.33 -9.23 1.68
C VAL A 49 -3.74 -8.97 1.14
N ALA A 50 -4.04 -7.73 0.78
CA ALA A 50 -5.28 -7.35 0.10
C ALA A 50 -5.09 -6.04 -0.68
N LEU A 51 -5.92 -5.88 -1.71
CA LEU A 51 -6.02 -4.69 -2.54
C LEU A 51 -7.48 -4.20 -2.48
N VAL A 52 -7.71 -2.93 -2.17
CA VAL A 52 -9.04 -2.32 -2.09
C VAL A 52 -9.09 -1.12 -3.01
N LEU A 53 -10.09 -1.06 -3.87
CA LEU A 53 -10.33 0.07 -4.77
C LEU A 53 -11.75 0.59 -4.58
N GLN A 54 -11.87 1.90 -4.39
CA GLN A 54 -13.15 2.60 -4.28
C GLN A 54 -13.23 3.68 -5.36
N ARG A 55 -14.33 3.72 -6.10
CA ARG A 55 -14.64 4.83 -7.01
C ARG A 55 -15.47 5.88 -6.29
N ARG A 56 -15.07 7.15 -6.38
CA ARG A 56 -15.82 8.27 -5.78
C ARG A 56 -15.77 9.51 -6.66
N GLN A 57 -16.71 10.42 -6.42
CA GLN A 57 -16.69 11.76 -7.03
C GLN A 57 -15.69 12.69 -6.32
N ARG A 58 -15.49 12.48 -5.02
CA ARG A 58 -14.55 13.21 -4.16
C ARG A 58 -14.15 12.34 -2.97
N PRO A 59 -13.00 12.58 -2.33
CA PRO A 59 -12.64 11.90 -1.09
C PRO A 59 -13.72 12.08 -0.02
N ASP A 60 -13.87 11.07 0.84
CA ASP A 60 -14.65 11.22 2.07
C ASP A 60 -13.90 12.11 3.07
N SER A 61 -14.58 13.05 3.72
CA SER A 61 -13.90 13.98 4.63
C SER A 61 -13.50 13.34 5.97
N SER A 62 -14.13 12.23 6.36
CA SER A 62 -13.87 11.55 7.64
C SER A 62 -12.86 10.40 7.49
N SER A 63 -12.94 9.64 6.39
CA SER A 63 -12.13 8.42 6.20
C SER A 63 -11.32 8.41 4.90
N TYR A 64 -11.40 9.47 4.08
CA TYR A 64 -10.85 9.58 2.72
C TYR A 64 -11.51 8.64 1.68
N ILE A 65 -11.87 7.41 2.06
CA ILE A 65 -12.42 6.38 1.16
C ILE A 65 -13.95 6.21 1.22
N GLY A 66 -14.59 6.57 2.32
CA GLY A 66 -16.02 6.30 2.54
C GLY A 66 -16.31 5.70 3.90
#